data_AF-X0RZ92-F1
#
_entry.id   AF-X0RZ92-F1
#
_cell.length_a   1.000
_cell.length_b   1.000
_cell.length_c   1.000
_cell.angle_alpha   90.00
_cell.angle_beta   90.00
_cell.angle_gamma   90.00
#
_symmetry.space_group_name_H-M   'P 1'
#
loop_
_entity.id
_entity.type
_entity.pdbx_description
1 polymer ?
#
loop_
_entity_poly.entity_id
_entity_poly.type
_entity_poly.pdbx_seq_one_letter_code
_entity_poly.pdbx_strand_id
1 'polypeptide(L)'
;AYAYDVRCSTEEITEDNWRAAPELPRFQVIRPGRPGSKEEMWIDILEPGTKYYFAIRVLDEVGNASPPAVAAATTAAVEELKLTDAGMSRVGRGSPAVGDGLTVWAFADTEKASPVTGGLLEDGTYARGNTDARCGNTVWDGARKAVRIAGCSNEFVAFQVAVELDDPAASREVPVSLAPFGPIREKDIRLYREWCVYTEEKETGKKTYWPDPLLPLEGKLVVPYEDNKIPGQKVGLVFVDIYVPHKTAPGAYTGKLSVGAITIPVELAVRDLDLPDTIEAIIFEMNNYYVWTHAYGKLDDDALAKLEHAYHRMAHEHRLSLNSVTHGHGGGIQGRSAPPLTGKGADTRVADWTAWDRRYGPLLDGSAFADLPRAGVPITHIYTPFNENWPAKINEHFNYNVAEDMLGTFEREYIDAAKAVCADFARHFNEKRWYDTQFQLFLNDKYLYRNPRKGRRGVS
;
A
#
# COMPACT_ATOMS: atom_id res chain seq x y z
N ALA A 1 -5.59 40.01 4.26
CA ALA A 1 -5.51 38.96 5.28
C ALA A 1 -4.16 38.27 5.14
N TYR A 2 -3.33 38.32 6.18
CA TYR A 2 -2.03 37.65 6.24
C TYR A 2 -2.15 36.26 6.85
N ALA A 3 -2.95 36.10 7.90
CA ALA A 3 -3.20 34.83 8.57
C ALA A 3 -4.62 34.75 9.16
N TYR A 4 -5.02 33.53 9.52
CA TYR A 4 -6.20 33.27 10.35
C TYR A 4 -5.77 32.81 11.74
N ASP A 5 -6.45 33.30 12.77
CA ASP A 5 -6.44 32.75 14.13
C ASP A 5 -7.79 32.06 14.34
N VAL A 6 -7.77 30.73 14.42
CA VAL A 6 -8.98 29.89 14.47
C VAL A 6 -9.02 29.17 15.81
N ARG A 7 -10.17 29.24 16.47
CA ARG A 7 -10.43 28.69 17.80
C ARG A 7 -11.57 27.68 17.72
N CYS A 8 -11.51 26.64 18.55
CA CYS A 8 -12.56 25.64 18.68
C CYS A 8 -12.77 25.30 20.16
N SER A 9 -14.02 25.33 20.63
CA SER A 9 -14.37 25.07 22.03
C SER A 9 -15.75 24.43 22.15
N THR A 10 -15.98 23.66 23.20
CA THR A 10 -17.33 23.20 23.58
C THR A 10 -18.13 24.28 24.33
N GLU A 11 -17.45 25.34 24.78
CA GLU A 11 -18.05 26.54 25.34
C GLU A 11 -18.17 27.65 24.28
N GLU A 12 -19.16 28.52 24.41
CA GLU A 12 -19.36 29.64 23.47
C GLU A 12 -18.17 30.60 23.50
N ILE A 13 -17.63 30.91 22.32
CA ILE A 13 -16.49 31.81 22.17
C ILE A 13 -17.01 33.22 21.92
N THR A 14 -16.51 34.17 22.71
CA THR A 14 -16.82 35.60 22.65
C THR A 14 -15.53 36.42 22.59
N GLU A 15 -15.67 37.74 22.42
CA GLU A 15 -14.53 38.66 22.51
C GLU A 15 -13.81 38.55 23.87
N ASP A 16 -14.59 38.40 24.95
CA ASP A 16 -14.09 38.41 26.33
C ASP A 16 -13.28 37.16 26.69
N ASN A 17 -13.65 36.00 26.15
CA ASN A 17 -12.98 34.73 26.44
C ASN A 17 -12.04 34.25 25.32
N TRP A 18 -11.83 35.04 24.26
CA TRP A 18 -11.00 34.67 23.11
C TRP A 18 -9.64 34.09 23.49
N ARG A 19 -8.93 34.77 24.41
CA ARG A 19 -7.58 34.37 24.84
C ARG A 19 -7.54 33.05 25.58
N ALA A 20 -8.65 32.65 26.20
CA ALA A 20 -8.75 31.38 26.92
C ALA A 20 -9.24 30.24 26.02
N ALA A 21 -9.89 30.57 24.89
CA ALA A 21 -10.37 29.57 23.95
C ALA A 21 -9.20 28.81 23.28
N PRO A 22 -9.27 27.48 23.17
CA PRO A 22 -8.22 26.68 22.54
C PRO A 22 -7.97 27.07 21.08
N GLU A 23 -6.69 27.20 20.71
CA GLU A 23 -6.25 27.40 19.34
C GLU A 23 -6.30 26.10 18.56
N LEU A 24 -6.77 26.15 17.31
CA LEU A 24 -6.55 25.06 16.39
C LEU A 24 -5.06 24.97 16.05
N PRO A 25 -4.48 23.75 15.98
CA PRO A 25 -3.12 23.56 15.54
C PRO A 25 -2.86 24.20 14.18
N ARG A 26 -1.69 24.84 14.03
CA ARG A 26 -1.35 25.60 12.81
C ARG A 26 -1.48 24.79 11.52
N PHE A 27 -1.25 23.47 11.57
CA PHE A 27 -1.33 22.60 10.39
C PHE A 27 -2.77 22.40 9.87
N GLN A 28 -3.80 22.64 10.70
CA GLN A 28 -5.21 22.57 10.29
C GLN A 28 -5.74 23.91 9.75
N VAL A 29 -5.07 25.01 10.06
CA VAL A 29 -5.51 26.35 9.67
C VAL A 29 -4.95 26.70 8.28
N ILE A 30 -5.85 26.87 7.32
CA ILE A 30 -5.51 27.30 5.97
C ILE A 30 -4.88 28.71 5.96
N ARG A 31 -4.15 29.04 4.89
CA ARG A 31 -3.71 30.42 4.66
C ARG A 31 -4.84 31.21 3.98
N PRO A 32 -5.04 32.49 4.32
CA PRO A 32 -6.04 33.31 3.66
C PRO A 32 -5.84 33.36 2.14
N GLY A 33 -6.92 33.06 1.42
CA GLY A 33 -7.03 33.15 -0.02
C GLY A 33 -7.27 34.57 -0.53
N ARG A 34 -7.72 34.67 -1.78
CA ARG A 34 -8.05 35.96 -2.38
C ARG A 34 -9.35 36.51 -1.78
N PRO A 35 -9.48 37.82 -1.55
CA PRO A 35 -10.74 38.39 -1.08
C PRO A 35 -11.93 37.95 -1.93
N GLY A 36 -12.99 37.45 -1.28
CA GLY A 36 -14.22 36.99 -1.93
C GLY A 36 -14.21 35.53 -2.40
N SER A 37 -13.12 34.77 -2.24
CA SER A 37 -13.13 33.33 -2.51
C SER A 37 -13.80 32.55 -1.37
N LYS A 38 -14.52 31.48 -1.71
CA LYS A 38 -14.93 30.47 -0.72
C LYS A 38 -13.69 29.70 -0.27
N GLU A 39 -13.60 29.46 1.02
CA GLU A 39 -12.52 28.70 1.64
C GLU A 39 -13.10 27.60 2.52
N GLU A 40 -12.41 26.46 2.59
CA GLU A 40 -12.81 25.29 3.35
C GLU A 40 -11.59 24.73 4.09
N MET A 41 -11.79 24.25 5.32
CA MET A 41 -10.75 23.60 6.12
C MET A 41 -11.34 22.41 6.90
N TRP A 42 -10.49 21.43 7.22
CA TRP A 42 -10.86 20.24 7.96
C TRP A 42 -10.38 20.32 9.40
N ILE A 43 -11.24 19.98 10.36
CA ILE A 43 -10.94 19.93 11.80
C ILE A 43 -11.23 18.50 12.26
N ASP A 44 -10.17 17.76 12.62
CA ASP A 44 -10.25 16.33 12.94
C ASP A 44 -10.22 16.02 14.45
N ILE A 45 -10.11 17.05 15.30
CA ILE A 45 -9.97 16.93 16.76
C ILE A 45 -11.32 16.96 17.50
N LEU A 46 -12.42 16.66 16.83
CA LEU A 46 -13.78 16.80 17.38
C LEU A 46 -14.32 15.45 17.86
N GLU A 47 -14.97 15.47 19.03
CA GLU A 47 -15.68 14.30 19.54
C GLU A 47 -17.04 14.14 18.86
N PRO A 48 -17.49 12.91 18.57
CA PRO A 48 -18.82 12.64 18.03
C PRO A 48 -19.96 13.06 18.97
N GLY A 49 -21.08 13.54 18.41
CA GLY A 49 -22.28 13.93 19.17
C GLY A 49 -22.12 15.18 20.04
N THR A 50 -21.02 15.93 19.86
CA THR A 50 -20.65 17.06 20.72
C THR A 50 -20.91 18.40 20.01
N LYS A 51 -21.47 19.36 20.73
CA LYS A 51 -21.64 20.74 20.23
C LYS A 51 -20.32 21.50 20.38
N TYR A 52 -19.87 22.11 19.30
CA TYR A 52 -18.70 22.98 19.27
C TYR A 52 -19.06 24.38 18.76
N TYR A 53 -18.29 25.35 19.23
CA TYR A 53 -18.24 26.72 18.73
C TYR A 53 -16.89 26.91 18.05
N PHE A 54 -16.95 27.40 16.81
CA PHE A 54 -15.81 27.70 15.97
C PHE A 54 -15.73 29.20 15.82
N ALA A 55 -14.56 29.78 16.05
CA ALA A 55 -14.35 31.20 15.91
C ALA A 55 -13.12 31.51 15.07
N ILE A 56 -13.20 32.51 14.21
CA ILE A 56 -12.11 32.93 13.33
C ILE A 56 -11.87 34.43 13.42
N ARG A 57 -10.59 34.81 13.50
CA ARG A 57 -10.12 36.19 13.29
C ARG A 57 -9.18 36.24 12.10
N VAL A 58 -9.26 37.35 11.38
CA VAL A 58 -8.33 37.68 10.31
C VAL A 58 -7.24 38.57 10.88
N LEU A 59 -5.98 38.18 10.65
CA LEU A 59 -4.81 38.96 11.00
C LEU A 59 -4.28 39.67 9.75
N ASP A 60 -3.91 40.95 9.86
CA ASP A 60 -3.14 41.65 8.83
C ASP A 60 -1.62 41.38 8.98
N GLU A 61 -0.82 41.94 8.07
CA GLU A 61 0.63 41.74 8.01
C GLU A 61 1.42 42.33 9.20
N VAL A 62 0.79 43.18 10.01
CA VAL A 62 1.38 43.76 11.24
C VAL A 62 0.73 43.20 12.52
N GLY A 63 -0.17 42.23 12.39
CA GLY A 63 -0.78 41.49 13.49
C GLY A 63 -2.05 42.11 14.07
N ASN A 64 -2.66 43.12 13.41
CA ASN A 64 -3.98 43.58 13.84
C ASN A 64 -5.02 42.50 13.53
N ALA A 65 -5.92 42.27 14.48
CA ALA A 65 -6.97 41.27 14.36
C ALA A 65 -8.34 41.90 14.08
N SER A 66 -9.14 41.26 13.24
CA SER A 66 -10.56 41.57 13.12
C SER A 66 -11.33 41.18 14.39
N PRO A 67 -12.57 41.67 14.58
CA PRO A 67 -13.52 41.01 15.46
C PRO A 67 -13.70 39.53 15.07
N PRO A 68 -14.04 38.65 16.02
CA PRO A 68 -14.25 37.24 15.77
C PRO A 68 -15.58 37.03 15.03
N ALA A 69 -15.54 36.17 14.02
CA ALA A 69 -16.75 35.56 13.47
C ALA A 69 -16.93 34.19 14.13
N VAL A 70 -18.11 33.94 14.70
CA VAL A 70 -18.40 32.74 15.50
C VAL A 70 -19.55 31.97 14.85
N ALA A 71 -19.39 30.65 14.78
CA ALA A 71 -20.42 29.71 14.34
C ALA A 71 -20.47 28.51 15.31
N ALA A 72 -21.60 27.82 15.37
CA ALA A 72 -21.74 26.61 16.17
C ALA A 72 -22.28 25.46 15.31
N ALA A 73 -21.78 24.26 15.57
CA ALA A 73 -22.28 23.03 14.97
C ALA A 73 -22.19 21.88 15.96
N THR A 74 -23.00 20.84 15.74
CA THR A 74 -22.94 19.59 16.51
C THR A 74 -22.43 18.49 15.58
N THR A 75 -21.41 17.78 16.00
CA THR A 75 -20.88 16.62 15.26
C THR A 75 -21.90 15.48 15.25
N ALA A 76 -21.85 14.63 14.22
CA ALA A 76 -22.67 13.44 14.19
C ALA A 76 -22.33 12.51 15.37
N ALA A 77 -23.34 11.83 15.93
CA ALA A 77 -23.13 10.78 16.93
C ALA A 77 -22.41 9.57 16.31
N VAL A 78 -21.70 8.79 17.13
CA VAL A 78 -21.17 7.49 16.68
C VAL A 78 -22.33 6.57 16.37
N GLU A 79 -22.36 6.04 15.15
CA GLU A 79 -23.24 4.93 14.80
C GLU A 79 -22.49 3.61 15.00
N GLU A 80 -23.04 2.69 15.80
CA GLU A 80 -22.49 1.35 15.93
C GLU A 80 -22.76 0.55 14.64
N LEU A 81 -21.70 0.28 13.88
CA LEU A 81 -21.76 -0.65 12.76
C LEU A 81 -22.01 -2.08 13.27
N LYS A 82 -23.21 -2.60 13.05
CA LYS A 82 -23.52 -4.01 13.29
C LYS A 82 -23.22 -4.82 12.03
N LEU A 83 -22.06 -5.47 12.01
CA LEU A 83 -21.77 -6.45 10.98
C LEU A 83 -22.70 -7.66 11.16
N THR A 84 -23.58 -7.90 10.20
CA THR A 84 -24.41 -9.11 10.18
C THR A 84 -23.53 -10.35 10.12
N ASP A 85 -23.78 -11.32 10.99
CA ASP A 85 -23.19 -12.65 10.85
C ASP A 85 -23.71 -13.28 9.56
N ALA A 86 -22.79 -13.66 8.66
CA ALA A 86 -23.13 -14.35 7.42
C ALA A 86 -23.59 -15.81 7.68
N GLY A 87 -23.64 -16.25 8.94
CA GLY A 87 -24.28 -17.49 9.35
C GLY A 87 -23.38 -18.73 9.21
N MET A 88 -22.05 -18.56 9.23
CA MET A 88 -21.14 -19.71 9.21
C MET A 88 -20.80 -20.20 10.62
N SER A 89 -21.03 -21.49 10.87
CA SER A 89 -20.60 -22.16 12.09
C SER A 89 -19.07 -22.20 12.21
N ARG A 90 -18.55 -22.23 13.44
CA ARG A 90 -17.12 -22.41 13.71
C ARG A 90 -16.56 -23.64 12.98
N VAL A 91 -15.32 -23.51 12.51
CA VAL A 91 -14.51 -24.60 11.96
C VAL A 91 -14.45 -25.79 12.94
N GLY A 92 -14.78 -26.98 12.44
CA GLY A 92 -14.72 -28.23 13.20
C GLY A 92 -13.38 -28.96 13.06
N ARG A 93 -13.03 -29.77 14.07
CA ARG A 93 -11.90 -30.70 13.99
C ARG A 93 -12.32 -32.05 13.43
N GLY A 94 -11.47 -32.63 12.59
CA GLY A 94 -11.62 -33.95 11.99
C GLY A 94 -10.31 -34.41 11.36
N SER A 95 -10.27 -34.58 10.03
CA SER A 95 -9.12 -35.10 9.31
C SER A 95 -8.83 -34.30 8.03
N PRO A 96 -7.62 -34.41 7.44
CA PRO A 96 -7.41 -33.99 6.07
C PRO A 96 -8.30 -34.81 5.10
N ALA A 97 -8.43 -34.32 3.87
CA ALA A 97 -8.97 -35.09 2.76
C ALA A 97 -7.88 -36.04 2.24
N VAL A 98 -8.25 -37.29 1.94
CA VAL A 98 -7.31 -38.32 1.46
C VAL A 98 -7.94 -39.02 0.27
N GLY A 99 -7.14 -39.28 -0.76
CA GLY A 99 -7.58 -39.98 -1.95
C GLY A 99 -6.49 -40.05 -3.01
N ASP A 100 -6.44 -41.15 -3.76
CA ASP A 100 -5.51 -41.33 -4.87
C ASP A 100 -4.04 -41.10 -4.46
N GLY A 101 -3.60 -41.52 -3.27
CA GLY A 101 -2.23 -41.32 -2.79
C GLY A 101 -1.85 -39.88 -2.44
N LEU A 102 -2.86 -39.01 -2.24
CA LEU A 102 -2.70 -37.63 -1.80
C LEU A 102 -3.36 -37.42 -0.44
N THR A 103 -2.73 -36.59 0.39
CA THR A 103 -3.30 -36.00 1.60
C THR A 103 -3.40 -34.49 1.43
N VAL A 104 -4.60 -33.93 1.59
CA VAL A 104 -4.91 -32.52 1.27
C VAL A 104 -5.61 -31.84 2.43
N TRP A 105 -5.16 -30.63 2.77
CA TRP A 105 -5.81 -29.74 3.74
C TRP A 105 -5.59 -28.28 3.33
N ALA A 106 -6.40 -27.37 3.85
CA ALA A 106 -6.22 -25.93 3.68
C ALA A 106 -5.70 -25.28 4.97
N PHE A 107 -5.21 -24.06 4.86
CA PHE A 107 -4.76 -23.23 5.98
C PHE A 107 -4.79 -21.75 5.57
N ALA A 108 -4.60 -20.83 6.51
CA ALA A 108 -4.82 -19.41 6.25
C ALA A 108 -3.79 -18.85 5.27
N ASP A 109 -4.20 -17.85 4.48
CA ASP A 109 -3.35 -17.12 3.55
C ASP A 109 -2.19 -16.37 4.24
N THR A 110 -2.34 -16.04 5.51
CA THR A 110 -1.31 -15.37 6.34
C THR A 110 -0.31 -16.33 7.00
N GLU A 111 -0.48 -17.64 6.81
CA GLU A 111 0.40 -18.66 7.39
C GLU A 111 1.39 -19.19 6.34
N LYS A 112 2.41 -19.93 6.78
CA LYS A 112 3.39 -20.59 5.89
C LYS A 112 3.53 -22.05 6.27
N ALA A 113 3.47 -22.95 5.30
CA ALA A 113 3.66 -24.37 5.52
C ALA A 113 5.06 -24.83 5.05
N SER A 114 5.64 -25.78 5.76
CA SER A 114 6.88 -26.43 5.32
C SER A 114 6.64 -27.26 4.06
N PRO A 115 7.42 -27.09 2.97
CA PRO A 115 7.33 -27.95 1.79
C PRO A 115 7.78 -29.40 2.06
N VAL A 116 8.45 -29.64 3.19
CA VAL A 116 8.97 -30.97 3.57
C VAL A 116 8.05 -31.68 4.54
N THR A 117 7.48 -30.99 5.53
CA THR A 117 6.70 -31.64 6.59
C THR A 117 5.22 -31.30 6.57
N GLY A 118 4.82 -30.23 5.86
CA GLY A 118 3.47 -29.65 5.94
C GLY A 118 3.17 -28.94 7.26
N GLY A 119 4.14 -28.83 8.18
CA GLY A 119 3.97 -28.11 9.44
C GLY A 119 3.92 -26.61 9.21
N LEU A 120 3.01 -25.92 9.90
CA LEU A 120 2.90 -24.46 9.85
C LEU A 120 4.06 -23.79 10.58
N LEU A 121 4.39 -22.56 10.17
CA LEU A 121 5.40 -21.71 10.79
C LEU A 121 4.88 -21.14 12.11
N GLU A 122 5.57 -21.47 13.21
CA GLU A 122 5.27 -21.01 14.57
C GLU A 122 6.57 -20.52 15.22
N ASP A 123 6.58 -19.30 15.77
CA ASP A 123 7.72 -18.72 16.48
C ASP A 123 9.07 -18.80 15.72
N GLY A 124 9.04 -18.52 14.42
CA GLY A 124 10.24 -18.47 13.56
C GLY A 124 10.80 -19.83 13.15
N THR A 125 10.14 -20.93 13.50
CA THR A 125 10.48 -22.27 13.02
C THR A 125 9.24 -23.02 12.57
N TYR A 126 9.36 -23.97 11.64
CA TYR A 126 8.22 -24.84 11.37
C TYR A 126 7.95 -25.71 12.59
N ALA A 127 6.68 -25.75 13.02
CA ALA A 127 6.22 -26.70 14.00
C ALA A 127 6.72 -28.10 13.59
N ARG A 128 7.57 -28.69 14.45
CA ARG A 128 8.19 -29.99 14.18
C ARG A 128 7.16 -31.08 14.35
N GLY A 129 6.33 -31.28 13.34
CA GLY A 129 5.30 -32.31 13.33
C GLY A 129 4.35 -32.21 14.52
N ASN A 130 3.23 -31.53 14.33
CA ASN A 130 2.00 -31.86 15.04
C ASN A 130 0.82 -31.64 14.07
N THR A 131 0.08 -32.71 13.83
CA THR A 131 -0.91 -32.90 12.75
C THR A 131 -2.19 -32.11 12.94
N ASP A 132 -2.17 -31.05 13.73
CA ASP A 132 -3.40 -30.45 14.21
C ASP A 132 -4.04 -29.52 13.18
N ALA A 133 -3.23 -28.71 12.50
CA ALA A 133 -3.70 -27.86 11.41
C ALA A 133 -4.31 -28.67 10.24
N ARG A 134 -3.87 -29.93 10.04
CA ARG A 134 -4.47 -30.86 9.06
C ARG A 134 -5.87 -31.32 9.48
N CYS A 135 -6.11 -31.40 10.78
CA CYS A 135 -7.38 -31.82 11.37
C CYS A 135 -8.36 -30.65 11.50
N GLY A 136 -7.90 -29.40 11.47
CA GLY A 136 -8.72 -28.21 11.46
C GLY A 136 -7.95 -26.98 11.91
N ASN A 137 -8.23 -25.83 11.29
CA ASN A 137 -7.63 -24.54 11.63
C ASN A 137 -8.64 -23.42 11.32
N THR A 138 -8.20 -22.16 11.31
CA THR A 138 -9.06 -20.98 11.12
C THR A 138 -9.88 -21.00 9.83
N VAL A 139 -9.40 -21.66 8.77
CA VAL A 139 -10.11 -21.78 7.48
C VAL A 139 -10.44 -23.21 7.09
N TRP A 140 -9.80 -24.23 7.68
CA TRP A 140 -10.06 -25.63 7.37
C TRP A 140 -11.00 -26.26 8.41
N ASP A 141 -12.19 -26.66 7.97
CA ASP A 141 -13.09 -27.51 8.72
C ASP A 141 -12.78 -28.98 8.40
N GLY A 142 -11.92 -29.61 9.20
CA GLY A 142 -11.53 -31.01 8.98
C GLY A 142 -12.63 -32.00 9.31
N ALA A 143 -13.68 -31.61 10.05
CA ALA A 143 -14.85 -32.46 10.25
C ALA A 143 -15.65 -32.62 8.95
N ARG A 144 -15.74 -31.55 8.17
CA ARG A 144 -16.46 -31.50 6.89
C ARG A 144 -15.55 -31.65 5.67
N LYS A 145 -14.22 -31.59 5.86
CA LYS A 145 -13.20 -31.51 4.81
C LYS A 145 -13.48 -30.34 3.85
N ALA A 146 -13.78 -29.18 4.43
CA ALA A 146 -14.21 -27.98 3.71
C ALA A 146 -13.35 -26.77 4.08
N VAL A 147 -13.16 -25.88 3.12
CA VAL A 147 -12.58 -24.55 3.34
C VAL A 147 -13.70 -23.60 3.73
N ARG A 148 -13.47 -22.75 4.73
CA ARG A 148 -14.39 -21.74 5.23
C ARG A 148 -13.67 -20.40 5.30
N ILE A 149 -14.11 -19.47 4.48
CA ILE A 149 -13.58 -18.11 4.40
C ILE A 149 -14.71 -17.10 4.48
N ALA A 150 -14.40 -15.90 4.92
CA ALA A 150 -15.36 -14.80 4.99
C ALA A 150 -14.72 -13.53 4.48
N GLY A 151 -15.49 -12.75 3.73
CA GLY A 151 -15.10 -11.43 3.26
C GLY A 151 -16.31 -10.55 3.02
N CYS A 152 -16.14 -9.50 2.24
CA CYS A 152 -17.14 -8.53 1.88
C CYS A 152 -17.09 -8.25 0.36
N SER A 153 -18.07 -7.49 -0.13
CA SER A 153 -18.07 -7.08 -1.53
C SER A 153 -16.83 -6.22 -1.82
N ASN A 154 -16.26 -6.38 -3.02
CA ASN A 154 -15.05 -5.69 -3.47
C ASN A 154 -13.77 -6.00 -2.65
N GLU A 155 -13.71 -7.21 -2.09
CA GLU A 155 -12.56 -7.74 -1.34
C GLU A 155 -11.88 -8.88 -2.08
N PHE A 156 -10.56 -9.00 -1.94
CA PHE A 156 -9.85 -10.25 -2.23
C PHE A 156 -9.78 -11.08 -0.95
N VAL A 157 -10.29 -12.30 -1.00
CA VAL A 157 -10.21 -13.28 0.07
C VAL A 157 -9.37 -14.45 -0.39
N ALA A 158 -8.51 -14.95 0.49
CA ALA A 158 -7.56 -15.99 0.13
C ALA A 158 -7.48 -17.11 1.16
N PHE A 159 -6.91 -18.23 0.72
CA PHE A 159 -6.47 -19.33 1.58
C PHE A 159 -5.38 -20.11 0.85
N GLN A 160 -4.66 -20.97 1.57
CA GLN A 160 -3.66 -21.86 0.99
C GLN A 160 -4.09 -23.33 1.10
N VAL A 161 -3.61 -24.15 0.17
CA VAL A 161 -3.88 -25.59 0.08
C VAL A 161 -2.56 -26.34 0.04
N ALA A 162 -2.37 -27.25 1.00
CA ALA A 162 -1.26 -28.18 1.01
C ALA A 162 -1.66 -29.49 0.34
N VAL A 163 -0.82 -29.96 -0.59
CA VAL A 163 -0.97 -31.21 -1.33
C VAL A 163 0.24 -32.09 -1.00
N GLU A 164 0.05 -33.04 -0.10
CA GLU A 164 1.09 -33.96 0.33
C GLU A 164 1.00 -35.29 -0.43
N LEU A 165 2.15 -35.77 -0.92
CA LEU A 165 2.28 -37.09 -1.52
C LEU A 165 2.47 -38.16 -0.44
N ASP A 166 1.71 -39.26 -0.54
CA ASP A 166 1.92 -40.43 0.32
C ASP A 166 3.25 -41.14 0.00
N ASP A 167 3.65 -41.15 -1.29
CA ASP A 167 4.96 -41.63 -1.76
C ASP A 167 5.69 -40.51 -2.54
N PRO A 168 6.68 -39.83 -1.93
CA PRO A 168 7.42 -38.76 -2.57
C PRO A 168 8.57 -39.24 -3.48
N ALA A 169 8.73 -40.55 -3.71
CA ALA A 169 9.82 -41.09 -4.53
C ALA A 169 9.65 -40.81 -6.03
N ALA A 170 8.45 -40.46 -6.49
CA ALA A 170 8.16 -40.10 -7.88
C ALA A 170 7.48 -38.74 -7.98
N SER A 171 7.93 -37.94 -8.96
CA SER A 171 7.27 -36.68 -9.34
C SER A 171 5.85 -36.97 -9.83
N ARG A 172 4.89 -36.15 -9.41
CA ARG A 172 3.48 -36.28 -9.74
C ARG A 172 2.90 -34.94 -10.16
N GLU A 173 2.23 -34.95 -11.30
CA GLU A 173 1.35 -33.85 -11.71
C GLU A 173 -0.02 -34.02 -11.04
N VAL A 174 -0.44 -33.02 -10.28
CA VAL A 174 -1.75 -32.96 -9.62
C VAL A 174 -2.54 -31.81 -10.24
N PRO A 175 -3.62 -32.08 -11.00
CA PRO A 175 -4.52 -31.03 -11.46
C PRO A 175 -5.15 -30.29 -10.28
N VAL A 176 -5.13 -28.96 -10.28
CA VAL A 176 -5.75 -28.13 -9.24
C VAL A 176 -6.61 -27.07 -9.90
N SER A 177 -7.89 -26.98 -9.50
CA SER A 177 -8.83 -25.98 -10.02
C SER A 177 -9.93 -25.68 -9.03
N LEU A 178 -10.37 -24.42 -8.97
CA LEU A 178 -11.58 -24.00 -8.27
C LEU A 178 -12.62 -23.59 -9.31
N ALA A 179 -13.76 -24.28 -9.34
CA ALA A 179 -14.83 -23.95 -10.28
C ALA A 179 -15.53 -22.63 -9.88
N PRO A 180 -16.01 -21.81 -10.84
CA PRO A 180 -16.87 -20.67 -10.57
C PRO A 180 -18.09 -21.04 -9.71
N PHE A 181 -18.51 -20.14 -8.82
CA PHE A 181 -19.59 -20.41 -7.88
C PHE A 181 -20.28 -19.14 -7.42
N GLY A 182 -21.61 -19.19 -7.25
CA GLY A 182 -22.39 -18.01 -6.88
C GLY A 182 -22.14 -16.82 -7.83
N PRO A 183 -21.67 -15.65 -7.34
CA PRO A 183 -21.30 -14.49 -8.15
C PRO A 183 -19.86 -14.57 -8.70
N ILE A 184 -19.02 -15.45 -8.17
CA ILE A 184 -17.60 -15.60 -8.52
C ILE A 184 -17.50 -16.25 -9.91
N ARG A 185 -16.71 -15.65 -10.79
CA ARG A 185 -16.42 -16.15 -12.15
C ARG A 185 -14.97 -16.62 -12.24
N GLU A 186 -14.63 -17.28 -13.34
CA GLU A 186 -13.27 -17.80 -13.56
C GLU A 186 -12.20 -16.70 -13.48
N LYS A 187 -12.47 -15.51 -14.02
CA LYS A 187 -11.57 -14.35 -13.95
C LYS A 187 -11.33 -13.82 -12.53
N ASP A 188 -12.20 -14.16 -11.59
CA ASP A 188 -12.16 -13.71 -10.21
C ASP A 188 -11.38 -14.71 -9.33
N ILE A 189 -10.89 -15.81 -9.90
CA ILE A 189 -10.17 -16.88 -9.20
C ILE A 189 -8.75 -16.96 -9.75
N ARG A 190 -7.75 -16.89 -8.87
CA ARG A 190 -6.35 -17.05 -9.22
C ARG A 190 -5.70 -18.10 -8.35
N LEU A 191 -4.91 -18.96 -8.98
CA LEU A 191 -4.15 -20.00 -8.32
C LEU A 191 -2.67 -19.71 -8.52
N TYR A 192 -1.90 -19.84 -7.44
CA TYR A 192 -0.45 -19.68 -7.48
C TYR A 192 0.22 -20.87 -6.81
N ARG A 193 1.33 -21.33 -7.37
CA ARG A 193 2.30 -22.16 -6.68
C ARG A 193 3.16 -21.26 -5.82
N GLU A 194 3.34 -21.62 -4.55
CA GLU A 194 4.31 -20.95 -3.70
C GLU A 194 5.74 -21.43 -4.01
N TRP A 195 6.59 -20.51 -4.45
CA TRP A 195 8.03 -20.76 -4.61
C TRP A 195 8.73 -20.72 -3.26
N CYS A 196 9.68 -21.61 -3.03
CA CYS A 196 10.46 -21.64 -1.81
C CYS A 196 11.85 -21.02 -1.98
N VAL A 197 12.10 -19.94 -1.23
CA VAL A 197 13.46 -19.43 -0.99
C VAL A 197 14.10 -20.19 0.17
N TYR A 198 15.43 -20.16 0.34
CA TYR A 198 16.07 -20.84 1.46
C TYR A 198 17.02 -19.93 2.24
N THR A 199 17.10 -20.18 3.54
CA THR A 199 18.18 -19.70 4.41
C THR A 199 19.13 -20.84 4.74
N GLU A 200 20.42 -20.55 4.86
CA GLU A 200 21.45 -21.54 5.16
C GLU A 200 22.16 -21.19 6.48
N GLU A 201 22.15 -22.11 7.44
CA GLU A 201 22.89 -22.00 8.69
C GLU A 201 24.39 -22.05 8.40
N LYS A 202 25.17 -21.08 8.90
CA LYS A 202 26.60 -20.95 8.56
C LYS A 202 27.44 -22.11 9.13
N GLU A 203 27.09 -22.61 10.30
CA GLU A 203 27.86 -23.60 11.04
C GLU A 203 27.61 -25.03 10.53
N THR A 204 26.37 -25.31 10.13
CA THR A 204 25.92 -26.67 9.76
C THR A 204 25.72 -26.84 8.26
N GLY A 205 25.65 -25.74 7.49
CA GLY A 205 25.24 -25.76 6.08
C GLY A 205 23.77 -26.17 5.87
N LYS A 206 23.00 -26.27 6.95
CA LYS A 206 21.61 -26.74 6.89
C LYS A 206 20.74 -25.68 6.23
N LYS A 207 20.00 -26.10 5.20
CA LYS A 207 19.02 -25.26 4.50
C LYS A 207 17.63 -25.40 5.11
N THR A 208 16.96 -24.26 5.32
CA THR A 208 15.53 -24.20 5.64
C THR A 208 14.82 -23.46 4.51
N TYR A 209 13.74 -24.06 4.00
CA TYR A 209 13.01 -23.58 2.83
C TYR A 209 11.72 -22.87 3.26
N TRP A 210 11.49 -21.69 2.70
CA TRP A 210 10.43 -20.75 3.06
C TRP A 210 9.59 -20.44 1.82
N PRO A 211 8.30 -20.81 1.79
CA PRO A 211 7.43 -20.36 0.71
C PRO A 211 7.23 -18.85 0.84
N ASP A 212 7.46 -18.11 -0.25
CA ASP A 212 7.36 -16.65 -0.22
C ASP A 212 6.86 -16.06 -1.56
N PRO A 213 7.54 -16.20 -2.72
CA PRO A 213 6.98 -15.68 -3.97
C PRO A 213 5.84 -16.55 -4.48
N LEU A 214 4.76 -15.92 -4.95
CA LEU A 214 3.65 -16.57 -5.64
C LEU A 214 3.92 -16.62 -7.15
N LEU A 215 3.92 -17.83 -7.71
CA LEU A 215 4.07 -18.05 -9.16
C LEU A 215 2.73 -18.49 -9.74
N PRO A 216 2.21 -17.85 -10.80
CA PRO A 216 0.93 -18.26 -11.40
C PRO A 216 0.91 -19.77 -11.73
N LEU A 217 -0.19 -20.44 -11.37
CA LEU A 217 -0.38 -21.87 -11.55
C LEU A 217 -1.40 -22.14 -12.66
N GLU A 218 -0.94 -22.65 -13.80
CA GLU A 218 -1.79 -23.06 -14.92
C GLU A 218 -2.34 -24.49 -14.74
N GLY A 219 -3.22 -24.66 -13.76
CA GLY A 219 -4.07 -25.85 -13.60
C GLY A 219 -3.39 -27.15 -13.13
N LYS A 220 -2.05 -27.21 -13.08
CA LYS A 220 -1.30 -28.40 -12.64
C LYS A 220 -0.16 -28.07 -11.69
N LEU A 221 -0.19 -28.64 -10.50
CA LEU A 221 0.90 -28.59 -9.53
C LEU A 221 1.78 -29.84 -9.70
N VAL A 222 3.07 -29.64 -9.96
CA VAL A 222 4.06 -30.73 -9.96
C VAL A 222 4.67 -30.82 -8.57
N VAL A 223 4.64 -31.99 -7.94
CA VAL A 223 5.30 -32.24 -6.64
C VAL A 223 6.15 -33.49 -6.78
N PRO A 224 7.43 -33.49 -6.35
CA PRO A 224 8.21 -32.36 -5.85
C PRO A 224 8.48 -31.26 -6.90
N TYR A 225 8.89 -30.07 -6.45
CA TYR A 225 9.25 -28.94 -7.31
C TYR A 225 10.64 -29.18 -7.93
N GLU A 226 10.66 -29.76 -9.12
CA GLU A 226 11.88 -30.10 -9.86
C GLU A 226 12.78 -28.88 -10.13
N ASP A 227 12.18 -27.71 -10.34
CA ASP A 227 12.84 -26.44 -10.57
C ASP A 227 13.37 -25.79 -9.28
N ASN A 228 12.70 -26.00 -8.15
CA ASN A 228 13.12 -25.49 -6.84
C ASN A 228 14.15 -26.40 -6.15
N LYS A 229 14.19 -27.69 -6.50
CA LYS A 229 15.15 -28.72 -6.03
C LYS A 229 15.24 -28.83 -4.50
N ILE A 230 14.09 -28.89 -3.84
CA ILE A 230 13.99 -28.97 -2.38
C ILE A 230 14.21 -30.42 -1.92
N PRO A 231 15.27 -30.73 -1.15
CA PRO A 231 15.53 -32.10 -0.69
C PRO A 231 14.41 -32.62 0.20
N GLY A 232 13.87 -33.80 -0.14
CA GLY A 232 12.82 -34.47 0.64
C GLY A 232 11.47 -33.75 0.59
N GLN A 233 11.25 -32.84 -0.36
CA GLN A 233 9.93 -32.23 -0.52
C GLN A 233 8.89 -33.29 -0.83
N LYS A 234 7.77 -33.22 -0.10
CA LYS A 234 6.58 -34.03 -0.32
C LYS A 234 5.29 -33.22 -0.32
N VAL A 235 5.36 -31.94 0.05
CA VAL A 235 4.21 -31.04 0.10
C VAL A 235 4.35 -29.98 -0.98
N GLY A 236 3.38 -29.96 -1.90
CA GLY A 236 3.11 -28.83 -2.78
C GLY A 236 2.15 -27.85 -2.10
N LEU A 237 2.29 -26.58 -2.39
CA LEU A 237 1.56 -25.48 -1.76
C LEU A 237 0.93 -24.63 -2.87
N VAL A 238 -0.38 -24.44 -2.77
CA VAL A 238 -1.17 -23.65 -3.69
C VAL A 238 -1.86 -22.53 -2.93
N PHE A 239 -1.54 -21.29 -3.28
CA PHE A 239 -2.28 -20.11 -2.83
C PHE A 239 -3.50 -19.91 -3.73
N VAL A 240 -4.68 -19.76 -3.12
CA VAL A 240 -5.94 -19.52 -3.80
C VAL A 240 -6.40 -18.12 -3.45
N ASP A 241 -6.50 -17.26 -4.46
CA ASP A 241 -6.91 -15.86 -4.32
C ASP A 241 -8.24 -15.66 -5.06
N ILE A 242 -9.24 -15.13 -4.35
CA ILE A 242 -10.61 -14.99 -4.85
C ILE A 242 -11.03 -13.54 -4.70
N TYR A 243 -11.30 -12.88 -5.82
CA TYR A 243 -11.96 -11.59 -5.82
C TYR A 243 -13.47 -11.75 -5.63
N VAL A 244 -14.05 -11.08 -4.64
CA VAL A 244 -15.50 -10.96 -4.45
C VAL A 244 -15.97 -9.72 -5.21
N PRO A 245 -16.70 -9.86 -6.34
CA PRO A 245 -17.05 -8.71 -7.18
C PRO A 245 -17.87 -7.66 -6.46
N HIS A 246 -17.79 -6.40 -6.92
CA HIS A 246 -18.65 -5.32 -6.44
C HIS A 246 -20.12 -5.71 -6.39
N LYS A 247 -20.78 -5.18 -5.36
CA LYS A 247 -22.22 -5.33 -5.13
C LYS A 247 -22.65 -6.80 -5.03
N THR A 248 -21.73 -7.68 -4.65
CA THR A 248 -22.07 -9.05 -4.31
C THR A 248 -23.03 -9.04 -3.13
N ALA A 249 -24.18 -9.68 -3.28
CA ALA A 249 -25.18 -9.74 -2.22
C ALA A 249 -24.61 -10.50 -1.00
N PRO A 250 -24.88 -10.02 0.23
CA PRO A 250 -24.49 -10.73 1.44
C PRO A 250 -25.12 -12.13 1.50
N GLY A 251 -24.38 -13.11 2.02
CA GLY A 251 -24.85 -14.49 2.11
C GLY A 251 -23.72 -15.52 2.02
N ALA A 252 -24.11 -16.79 2.05
CA ALA A 252 -23.19 -17.92 1.94
C ALA A 252 -23.20 -18.49 0.52
N TYR A 253 -22.02 -18.68 -0.05
CA TYR A 253 -21.79 -19.28 -1.36
C TYR A 253 -20.91 -20.52 -1.22
N THR A 254 -21.17 -21.55 -2.02
CA THR A 254 -20.38 -22.80 -1.98
C THR A 254 -19.77 -23.10 -3.34
N GLY A 255 -18.45 -23.15 -3.39
CA GLY A 255 -17.64 -23.55 -4.53
C GLY A 255 -17.06 -24.95 -4.39
N LYS A 256 -16.42 -25.41 -5.46
CA LYS A 256 -15.82 -26.74 -5.56
C LYS A 256 -14.35 -26.63 -5.98
N LEU A 257 -13.44 -26.86 -5.04
CA LEU A 257 -12.02 -27.03 -5.29
C LEU A 257 -11.75 -28.51 -5.64
N SER A 258 -11.06 -28.75 -6.75
CA SER A 258 -10.63 -30.08 -7.17
C SER A 258 -9.10 -30.16 -7.10
N VAL A 259 -8.58 -31.19 -6.42
CA VAL A 259 -7.14 -31.51 -6.28
C VAL A 259 -6.96 -32.96 -6.69
N GLY A 260 -6.54 -33.20 -7.93
CA GLY A 260 -6.61 -34.52 -8.55
C GLY A 260 -8.05 -35.06 -8.51
N ALA A 261 -8.23 -36.26 -7.94
CA ALA A 261 -9.55 -36.86 -7.74
C ALA A 261 -10.29 -36.36 -6.48
N ILE A 262 -9.60 -35.62 -5.58
CA ILE A 262 -10.18 -35.13 -4.34
C ILE A 262 -11.01 -33.87 -4.62
N THR A 263 -12.23 -33.83 -4.07
CA THR A 263 -13.11 -32.66 -4.12
C THR A 263 -13.25 -32.07 -2.72
N ILE A 264 -13.03 -30.76 -2.60
CA ILE A 264 -13.11 -29.98 -1.36
C ILE A 264 -14.16 -28.87 -1.54
N PRO A 265 -15.21 -28.81 -0.71
CA PRO A 265 -16.12 -27.67 -0.68
C PRO A 265 -15.40 -26.39 -0.21
N VAL A 266 -15.65 -25.27 -0.87
CA VAL A 266 -15.20 -23.94 -0.44
C VAL A 266 -16.43 -23.12 -0.06
N GLU A 267 -16.60 -22.83 1.22
CA GLU A 267 -17.70 -22.05 1.77
C GLU A 267 -17.24 -20.60 1.97
N LEU A 268 -17.80 -19.67 1.20
CA LEU A 268 -17.53 -18.23 1.27
C LEU A 268 -18.73 -17.51 1.88
N ALA A 269 -18.50 -16.86 3.02
CA ALA A 269 -19.43 -15.91 3.62
C ALA A 269 -19.15 -14.49 3.13
N VAL A 270 -20.10 -13.86 2.45
CA VAL A 270 -20.06 -12.44 2.12
C VAL A 270 -20.88 -11.67 3.15
N ARG A 271 -20.21 -10.76 3.86
CA ARG A 271 -20.80 -9.88 4.88
C ARG A 271 -21.57 -8.73 4.23
N ASP A 272 -22.51 -8.15 4.98
CA ASP A 272 -23.23 -6.93 4.59
C ASP A 272 -22.35 -5.68 4.78
N LEU A 273 -21.29 -5.64 3.96
CA LEU A 273 -20.31 -4.58 3.89
C LEU A 273 -19.79 -4.54 2.45
N ASP A 274 -19.56 -3.34 1.93
CA ASP A 274 -18.91 -3.12 0.63
C ASP A 274 -17.63 -2.33 0.86
N LEU A 275 -16.49 -2.85 0.40
CA LEU A 275 -15.25 -2.10 0.51
C LEU A 275 -15.24 -0.97 -0.52
N PRO A 276 -14.97 0.28 -0.11
CA PRO A 276 -14.90 1.40 -1.02
C PRO A 276 -13.77 1.23 -2.03
N ASP A 277 -13.86 1.85 -3.20
CA ASP A 277 -12.78 1.82 -4.19
C ASP A 277 -11.57 2.68 -3.77
N THR A 278 -11.76 3.65 -2.87
CA THR A 278 -10.67 4.47 -2.32
C THR A 278 -10.21 3.94 -0.96
N ILE A 279 -8.94 4.21 -0.61
CA ILE A 279 -8.29 3.76 0.64
C ILE A 279 -7.84 4.96 1.50
N GLU A 280 -8.57 6.08 1.41
CA GLU A 280 -8.20 7.36 2.02
C GLU A 280 -8.19 7.33 3.56
N ALA A 281 -8.99 6.45 4.16
CA ALA A 281 -9.07 6.32 5.62
C ALA A 281 -7.81 5.66 6.23
N ILE A 282 -7.26 4.65 5.56
CA ILE A 282 -6.06 3.93 6.00
C ILE A 282 -5.24 3.57 4.76
N ILE A 283 -4.08 4.23 4.62
CA ILE A 283 -3.16 4.02 3.51
C ILE A 283 -2.14 2.95 3.92
N PHE A 284 -2.19 1.79 3.25
CA PHE A 284 -1.18 0.74 3.39
C PHE A 284 -0.04 0.98 2.39
N GLU A 285 0.96 1.74 2.83
CA GLU A 285 2.09 2.14 1.97
C GLU A 285 3.19 1.06 1.91
N MET A 286 3.60 0.71 0.69
CA MET A 286 4.80 -0.06 0.39
C MET A 286 5.90 0.88 -0.08
N ASN A 287 6.92 1.09 0.75
CA ASN A 287 8.07 1.91 0.37
C ASN A 287 9.06 1.13 -0.50
N ASN A 288 9.47 1.74 -1.61
CA ASN A 288 10.55 1.25 -2.47
C ASN A 288 11.73 2.23 -2.46
N TYR A 289 12.89 1.73 -2.01
CA TYR A 289 14.16 2.47 -1.98
C TYR A 289 15.14 2.03 -3.08
N TYR A 290 14.72 1.09 -3.94
CA TYR A 290 15.60 0.44 -4.89
C TYR A 290 15.40 0.97 -6.30
N VAL A 291 16.50 1.15 -7.03
CA VAL A 291 16.47 1.59 -8.42
C VAL A 291 16.09 0.41 -9.31
N TRP A 292 15.03 0.56 -10.10
CA TRP A 292 14.56 -0.46 -11.05
C TRP A 292 15.67 -1.03 -11.93
N THR A 293 16.60 -0.19 -12.41
CA THR A 293 17.70 -0.62 -13.28
C THR A 293 18.78 -1.44 -12.58
N HIS A 294 18.85 -1.44 -11.25
CA HIS A 294 19.74 -2.35 -10.53
C HIS A 294 19.21 -3.79 -10.53
N ALA A 295 17.89 -3.96 -10.44
CA ALA A 295 17.24 -5.28 -10.44
C ALA A 295 17.10 -5.84 -11.87
N TYR A 296 16.77 -4.98 -12.83
CA TYR A 296 16.38 -5.40 -14.18
C TYR A 296 17.36 -4.98 -15.29
N GLY A 297 18.47 -4.31 -14.94
CA GLY A 297 19.44 -3.81 -15.91
C GLY A 297 18.95 -2.54 -16.64
N LYS A 298 19.53 -2.26 -17.82
CA LYS A 298 19.20 -1.05 -18.58
C LYS A 298 17.83 -1.19 -19.25
N LEU A 299 16.92 -0.27 -18.93
CA LEU A 299 15.57 -0.18 -19.51
C LEU A 299 15.46 1.10 -20.34
N ASP A 300 14.75 1.06 -21.47
CA ASP A 300 14.29 2.30 -22.14
C ASP A 300 13.10 2.92 -21.38
N ASP A 301 12.59 4.07 -21.85
CA ASP A 301 11.50 4.79 -21.16
C ASP A 301 10.21 3.95 -21.10
N ASP A 302 9.89 3.25 -22.18
CA ASP A 302 8.65 2.48 -22.30
C ASP A 302 8.69 1.21 -21.44
N ALA A 303 9.82 0.50 -21.45
CA ALA A 303 10.05 -0.67 -20.61
C ALA A 303 10.05 -0.30 -19.13
N LEU A 304 10.64 0.86 -18.76
CA LEU A 304 10.63 1.35 -17.40
C LEU A 304 9.21 1.71 -16.93
N ALA A 305 8.45 2.46 -17.74
CA ALA A 305 7.08 2.83 -17.42
C ALA A 305 6.19 1.58 -17.27
N LYS A 306 6.27 0.63 -18.21
CA LYS A 306 5.50 -0.63 -18.14
C LYS A 306 5.83 -1.45 -16.90
N LEU A 307 7.10 -1.57 -16.55
CA LEU A 307 7.54 -2.31 -15.36
C LEU A 307 6.97 -1.66 -14.09
N GLU A 308 7.15 -0.36 -13.93
CA GLU A 308 6.67 0.36 -12.75
C GLU A 308 5.13 0.35 -12.68
N HIS A 309 4.43 0.52 -13.80
CA HIS A 309 2.97 0.38 -13.86
C HIS A 309 2.52 -1.01 -13.45
N ALA A 310 3.22 -2.08 -13.84
CA ALA A 310 2.87 -3.44 -13.41
C ALA A 310 2.95 -3.60 -11.88
N TYR A 311 3.98 -3.04 -11.24
CA TYR A 311 4.10 -3.03 -9.79
C TYR A 311 3.00 -2.20 -9.11
N HIS A 312 2.71 -1.01 -9.61
CA HIS A 312 1.61 -0.19 -9.11
C HIS A 312 0.26 -0.89 -9.31
N ARG A 313 0.03 -1.56 -10.43
CA ARG A 313 -1.21 -2.31 -10.71
C ARG A 313 -1.39 -3.45 -9.73
N MET A 314 -0.34 -4.21 -9.45
CA MET A 314 -0.37 -5.29 -8.45
C MET A 314 -0.67 -4.74 -7.04
N ALA A 315 0.02 -3.67 -6.62
CA ALA A 315 -0.26 -3.04 -5.33
C ALA A 315 -1.71 -2.51 -5.27
N HIS A 316 -2.15 -1.82 -6.33
CA HIS A 316 -3.47 -1.24 -6.45
C HIS A 316 -4.58 -2.29 -6.35
N GLU A 317 -4.41 -3.44 -7.00
CA GLU A 317 -5.38 -4.54 -6.96
C GLU A 317 -5.64 -5.05 -5.53
N HIS A 318 -4.59 -5.16 -4.72
CA HIS A 318 -4.65 -5.60 -3.33
C HIS A 318 -4.71 -4.46 -2.31
N ARG A 319 -5.18 -3.26 -2.72
CA ARG A 319 -5.40 -2.10 -1.83
C ARG A 319 -4.13 -1.57 -1.13
N LEU A 320 -2.97 -1.77 -1.75
CA LEU A 320 -1.69 -1.23 -1.32
C LEU A 320 -1.30 -0.02 -2.18
N SER A 321 -0.57 0.92 -1.57
CA SER A 321 0.01 2.07 -2.26
C SER A 321 1.52 1.89 -2.35
N LEU A 322 2.03 1.65 -3.55
CA LEU A 322 3.47 1.65 -3.79
C LEU A 322 3.99 3.09 -3.85
N ASN A 323 5.05 3.40 -3.09
CA ASN A 323 5.70 4.71 -3.13
C ASN A 323 7.20 4.53 -3.32
N SER A 324 7.73 4.99 -4.47
CA SER A 324 9.13 4.82 -4.84
C SER A 324 9.93 6.10 -4.64
N VAL A 325 11.00 6.04 -3.85
CA VAL A 325 11.87 7.19 -3.60
C VAL A 325 12.60 7.58 -4.90
N THR A 326 12.57 8.86 -5.23
CA THR A 326 13.10 9.42 -6.48
C THR A 326 14.60 9.75 -6.42
N HIS A 327 15.22 9.67 -5.24
CA HIS A 327 16.60 10.05 -4.98
C HIS A 327 17.30 9.10 -4.01
N GLY A 328 18.63 9.09 -3.99
CA GLY A 328 19.42 8.38 -2.99
C GLY A 328 19.71 9.24 -1.77
N HIS A 329 20.25 8.65 -0.69
CA HIS A 329 20.61 9.33 0.56
C HIS A 329 21.66 10.47 0.46
N GLY A 330 22.08 10.82 -0.76
CA GLY A 330 22.93 11.97 -1.05
C GLY A 330 22.28 12.97 -2.01
N GLY A 331 20.96 12.96 -2.12
CA GLY A 331 20.12 13.83 -2.95
C GLY A 331 20.23 13.61 -4.47
N GLY A 332 21.02 12.63 -4.92
CA GLY A 332 21.13 12.32 -6.35
C GLY A 332 19.85 11.68 -6.87
N ILE A 333 19.23 12.28 -7.90
CA ILE A 333 18.08 11.73 -8.60
C ILE A 333 18.40 10.31 -9.11
N GLN A 334 17.51 9.37 -8.80
CA GLN A 334 17.61 7.98 -9.18
C GLN A 334 16.87 7.72 -10.50
N GLY A 335 17.58 7.11 -11.46
CA GLY A 335 17.02 6.83 -12.78
C GLY A 335 16.53 8.10 -13.49
N ARG A 336 15.39 7.98 -14.19
CA ARG A 336 14.72 9.10 -14.87
C ARG A 336 13.48 9.54 -14.10
N SER A 337 13.62 9.71 -12.78
CA SER A 337 12.51 10.07 -11.88
C SER A 337 12.27 11.56 -11.76
N ALA A 338 13.15 12.42 -12.30
CA ALA A 338 12.91 13.87 -12.39
C ALA A 338 12.84 14.30 -13.86
N PRO A 339 11.97 15.27 -14.22
CA PRO A 339 11.98 15.83 -15.56
C PRO A 339 13.23 16.70 -15.77
N PRO A 340 13.74 16.82 -17.01
CA PRO A 340 14.90 17.67 -17.30
C PRO A 340 14.58 19.15 -17.03
N LEU A 341 15.57 19.88 -16.53
CA LEU A 341 15.48 21.32 -16.25
C LEU A 341 16.31 22.13 -17.25
N THR A 342 15.92 23.39 -17.45
CA THR A 342 16.69 24.41 -18.16
C THR A 342 16.59 25.76 -17.44
N GLY A 343 17.53 26.68 -17.69
CA GLY A 343 17.63 27.94 -16.96
C GLY A 343 18.41 27.83 -15.64
N LYS A 344 18.42 28.93 -14.88
CA LYS A 344 19.07 29.06 -13.55
C LYS A 344 18.31 30.05 -12.68
N GLY A 345 18.44 29.94 -11.36
CA GLY A 345 17.73 30.80 -10.41
C GLY A 345 16.24 30.89 -10.71
N ALA A 346 15.70 32.10 -10.76
CA ALA A 346 14.29 32.37 -11.06
C ALA A 346 13.83 31.92 -12.46
N ASP A 347 14.74 31.75 -13.42
CA ASP A 347 14.43 31.30 -14.79
C ASP A 347 14.47 29.77 -14.95
N THR A 348 14.77 29.05 -13.86
CA THR A 348 14.80 27.57 -13.84
C THR A 348 13.40 27.03 -14.09
N ARG A 349 13.25 26.15 -15.07
CA ARG A 349 11.97 25.57 -15.48
C ARG A 349 12.12 24.15 -15.99
N VAL A 350 11.02 23.40 -16.02
CA VAL A 350 10.99 22.09 -16.65
C VAL A 350 11.11 22.26 -18.18
N ALA A 351 12.08 21.57 -18.78
CA ALA A 351 12.38 21.67 -20.20
C ALA A 351 11.45 20.79 -21.05
N ASP A 352 11.08 19.61 -20.53
CA ASP A 352 10.22 18.64 -21.22
C ASP A 352 9.49 17.74 -20.20
N TRP A 353 8.16 17.67 -20.32
CA TRP A 353 7.30 16.83 -19.49
C TRP A 353 7.03 15.45 -20.09
N THR A 354 7.43 15.18 -21.33
CA THR A 354 7.00 14.01 -22.10
C THR A 354 7.29 12.68 -21.40
N ALA A 355 8.51 12.50 -20.89
CA ALA A 355 8.88 11.27 -20.18
C ALA A 355 8.19 11.15 -18.81
N TRP A 356 7.99 12.28 -18.11
CA TRP A 356 7.26 12.33 -16.84
C TRP A 356 5.80 11.93 -17.04
N ASP A 357 5.11 12.53 -18.01
CA ASP A 357 3.72 12.27 -18.31
C ASP A 357 3.49 10.82 -18.73
N ARG A 358 4.39 10.25 -19.54
CA ARG A 358 4.31 8.84 -19.94
C ARG A 358 4.45 7.90 -18.74
N ARG A 359 5.35 8.22 -17.82
CA ARG A 359 5.71 7.36 -16.69
C ARG A 359 4.72 7.49 -15.53
N TYR A 360 4.29 8.69 -15.18
CA TYR A 360 3.46 8.95 -14.00
C TYR A 360 2.02 9.33 -14.34
N GLY A 361 1.75 9.93 -15.50
CA GLY A 361 0.41 10.39 -15.87
C GLY A 361 -0.68 9.32 -15.70
N PRO A 362 -0.51 8.11 -16.28
CA PRO A 362 -1.49 7.03 -16.11
C PRO A 362 -1.74 6.58 -14.66
N LEU A 363 -0.76 6.75 -13.78
CA LEU A 363 -0.89 6.44 -12.35
C LEU A 363 -1.67 7.54 -11.62
N LEU A 364 -1.46 8.80 -12.01
CA LEU A 364 -2.03 10.02 -11.39
C LEU A 364 -3.46 10.31 -11.88
N ASP A 365 -3.83 9.88 -13.09
CA ASP A 365 -5.19 10.00 -13.61
C ASP A 365 -6.01 8.69 -13.49
N GLY A 366 -5.38 7.62 -12.99
CA GLY A 366 -6.00 6.33 -12.77
C GLY A 366 -6.20 5.47 -14.02
N SER A 367 -5.84 5.94 -15.21
CA SER A 367 -6.01 5.19 -16.46
C SER A 367 -5.15 3.91 -16.51
N ALA A 368 -4.06 3.86 -15.76
CA ALA A 368 -3.27 2.64 -15.56
C ALA A 368 -4.01 1.54 -14.80
N PHE A 369 -5.21 1.79 -14.27
CA PHE A 369 -5.99 0.84 -13.45
C PHE A 369 -7.41 0.63 -13.98
N ALA A 370 -7.73 1.08 -15.20
CA ALA A 370 -9.09 1.10 -15.75
C ALA A 370 -9.76 -0.28 -15.86
N ASP A 371 -8.98 -1.36 -15.91
CA ASP A 371 -9.40 -2.75 -15.99
C ASP A 371 -9.24 -3.54 -14.69
N LEU A 372 -8.79 -2.90 -13.61
CA LEU A 372 -8.67 -3.50 -12.28
C LEU A 372 -9.97 -3.33 -11.49
N PRO A 373 -10.17 -4.10 -10.39
CA PRO A 373 -11.33 -3.96 -9.51
C PRO A 373 -11.69 -2.51 -9.15
N ARG A 374 -10.74 -1.74 -8.62
CA ARG A 374 -10.96 -0.32 -8.24
C ARG A 374 -10.75 0.59 -9.45
N ALA A 375 -11.54 0.35 -10.51
CA ALA A 375 -11.31 0.87 -11.85
C ALA A 375 -11.17 2.40 -11.87
N GLY A 376 -10.06 2.88 -12.44
CA GLY A 376 -9.83 4.32 -12.64
C GLY A 376 -9.47 5.11 -11.38
N VAL A 377 -9.31 4.46 -10.22
CA VAL A 377 -8.85 5.14 -9.00
C VAL A 377 -7.35 5.44 -9.11
N PRO A 378 -6.90 6.70 -9.03
CA PRO A 378 -5.48 7.02 -9.11
C PRO A 378 -4.72 6.55 -7.86
N ILE A 379 -3.39 6.57 -7.93
CA ILE A 379 -2.56 6.32 -6.75
C ILE A 379 -2.86 7.37 -5.67
N THR A 380 -2.80 6.96 -4.40
CA THR A 380 -3.12 7.86 -3.27
C THR A 380 -2.11 8.99 -3.12
N HIS A 381 -0.83 8.68 -3.38
CA HIS A 381 0.27 9.62 -3.20
C HIS A 381 1.50 9.20 -4.02
N ILE A 382 2.43 10.13 -4.18
CA ILE A 382 3.76 9.87 -4.76
C ILE A 382 4.83 10.80 -4.17
N TYR A 383 6.03 10.29 -3.95
CA TYR A 383 7.20 11.12 -3.72
C TYR A 383 7.56 11.92 -4.98
N THR A 384 7.55 13.23 -4.86
CA THR A 384 8.06 14.12 -5.90
C THR A 384 9.60 14.05 -5.97
N PRO A 385 10.23 14.61 -7.03
CA PRO A 385 11.69 14.65 -7.13
C PRO A 385 12.35 15.67 -6.20
N PHE A 386 11.56 16.55 -5.60
CA PHE A 386 12.06 17.61 -4.72
C PHE A 386 12.84 17.03 -3.55
N ASN A 387 14.10 17.45 -3.47
CA ASN A 387 15.02 17.14 -2.39
C ASN A 387 16.08 18.24 -2.29
N GLU A 388 17.00 18.09 -1.35
CA GLU A 388 18.03 19.07 -1.06
C GLU A 388 18.95 19.35 -2.28
N ASN A 389 19.06 18.42 -3.23
CA ASN A 389 19.88 18.57 -4.44
C ASN A 389 19.11 18.71 -5.74
N TRP A 390 17.78 18.84 -5.69
CA TRP A 390 16.97 19.07 -6.88
C TRP A 390 15.75 19.92 -6.53
N PRO A 391 15.50 21.04 -7.24
CA PRO A 391 15.99 21.39 -8.58
C PRO A 391 17.35 22.11 -8.66
N ALA A 392 17.87 22.56 -7.52
CA ALA A 392 19.20 23.15 -7.40
C ALA A 392 19.99 22.38 -6.33
N LYS A 393 21.32 22.41 -6.39
CA LYS A 393 22.16 21.67 -5.45
C LYS A 393 22.45 22.49 -4.20
N ILE A 394 22.02 22.00 -3.03
CA ILE A 394 22.29 22.69 -1.77
C ILE A 394 23.79 22.94 -1.56
N ASN A 395 24.68 22.01 -1.93
CA ASN A 395 26.12 22.16 -1.76
C ASN A 395 26.74 23.33 -2.53
N GLU A 396 26.08 23.80 -3.59
CA GLU A 396 26.53 24.94 -4.40
C GLU A 396 26.00 26.27 -3.85
N HIS A 397 25.00 26.23 -2.97
CA HIS A 397 24.20 27.39 -2.56
C HIS A 397 23.96 27.50 -1.05
N PHE A 398 24.61 26.67 -0.24
CA PHE A 398 24.48 26.66 1.20
C PHE A 398 25.82 26.93 1.86
N ASN A 399 25.86 27.99 2.65
CA ASN A 399 27.01 28.31 3.50
C ASN A 399 26.52 28.52 4.92
N TYR A 400 26.77 27.53 5.79
CA TYR A 400 26.29 27.58 7.17
C TYR A 400 27.01 28.68 7.95
N ASN A 401 26.29 29.77 8.20
CA ASN A 401 26.73 30.85 9.07
C ASN A 401 25.96 30.79 10.39
N VAL A 402 26.64 30.39 11.48
CA VAL A 402 26.07 30.32 12.84
C VAL A 402 25.55 31.65 13.39
N ALA A 403 25.94 32.77 12.78
CA ALA A 403 25.49 34.11 13.16
C ALA A 403 24.19 34.54 12.45
N GLU A 404 23.72 33.78 11.46
CA GLU A 404 22.52 34.08 10.68
C GLU A 404 21.41 33.05 10.98
N ASP A 405 20.16 33.45 10.82
CA ASP A 405 19.03 32.52 10.81
C ASP A 405 19.22 31.50 9.68
N MET A 406 18.71 30.28 9.85
CA MET A 406 18.79 29.18 8.87
C MET A 406 18.33 29.62 7.48
N LEU A 407 17.36 30.52 7.35
CA LEU A 407 16.91 31.05 6.07
C LEU A 407 17.91 32.00 5.39
N GLY A 408 18.79 32.67 6.15
CA GLY A 408 19.86 33.52 5.62
C GLY A 408 21.03 32.73 5.02
N THR A 409 21.13 31.45 5.36
CA THR A 409 22.25 30.57 4.93
C THR A 409 22.14 30.02 3.51
N PHE A 410 20.97 30.16 2.87
CA PHE A 410 20.75 29.75 1.48
C PHE A 410 20.90 30.92 0.53
N GLU A 411 21.69 30.75 -0.53
CA GLU A 411 21.76 31.72 -1.60
C GLU A 411 20.39 31.90 -2.28
N ARG A 412 20.10 33.13 -2.69
CA ARG A 412 18.82 33.48 -3.31
C ARG A 412 18.52 32.65 -4.56
N GLU A 413 19.55 32.27 -5.31
CA GLU A 413 19.43 31.46 -6.52
C GLU A 413 18.80 30.08 -6.24
N TYR A 414 19.16 29.41 -5.14
CA TYR A 414 18.58 28.12 -4.74
C TYR A 414 17.09 28.24 -4.41
N ILE A 415 16.75 29.27 -3.63
CA ILE A 415 15.36 29.55 -3.25
C ILE A 415 14.51 29.86 -4.49
N ASP A 416 15.04 30.68 -5.40
CA ASP A 416 14.33 31.09 -6.60
C ASP A 416 14.15 29.92 -7.58
N ALA A 417 15.16 29.06 -7.74
CA ALA A 417 15.06 27.84 -8.55
C ALA A 417 14.03 26.84 -7.97
N ALA A 418 14.04 26.61 -6.66
CA ALA A 418 13.05 25.77 -5.98
C ALA A 418 11.63 26.30 -6.19
N LYS A 419 11.41 27.62 -6.00
CA LYS A 419 10.10 28.25 -6.22
C LYS A 419 9.64 28.15 -7.67
N ALA A 420 10.53 28.40 -8.64
CA ALA A 420 10.21 28.37 -10.05
C ALA A 420 9.76 26.97 -10.50
N VAL A 421 10.51 25.92 -10.13
CA VAL A 421 10.16 24.54 -10.49
C VAL A 421 8.94 24.04 -9.73
N CYS A 422 8.76 24.41 -8.44
CA CYS A 422 7.51 24.13 -7.73
C CYS A 422 6.30 24.75 -8.44
N ALA A 423 6.42 25.98 -8.94
CA ALA A 423 5.36 26.64 -9.68
C ALA A 423 5.07 25.95 -11.02
N ASP A 424 6.08 25.45 -11.72
CA ASP A 424 5.92 24.64 -12.93
C ASP A 424 5.18 23.32 -12.66
N PHE A 425 5.57 22.59 -11.61
CA PHE A 425 4.88 21.38 -11.18
C PHE A 425 3.41 21.68 -10.85
N ALA A 426 3.14 22.70 -10.02
CA ALA A 426 1.78 23.08 -9.67
C ALA A 426 0.94 23.47 -10.90
N ARG A 427 1.51 24.23 -11.84
CA ARG A 427 0.82 24.60 -13.09
C ARG A 427 0.50 23.38 -13.93
N HIS A 428 1.50 22.52 -14.18
CA HIS A 428 1.33 21.31 -14.98
C HIS A 428 0.31 20.36 -14.37
N PHE A 429 0.37 20.11 -13.06
CA PHE A 429 -0.56 19.21 -12.38
C PHE A 429 -1.99 19.75 -12.40
N ASN A 430 -2.16 21.07 -12.29
CA ASN A 430 -3.46 21.73 -12.46
C ASN A 430 -3.99 21.61 -13.90
N GLU A 431 -3.15 21.79 -14.91
CA GLU A 431 -3.54 21.62 -16.33
C GLU A 431 -3.97 20.18 -16.63
N LYS A 432 -3.28 19.20 -16.02
CA LYS A 432 -3.60 17.77 -16.12
C LYS A 432 -4.74 17.31 -15.23
N ARG A 433 -5.17 18.15 -14.29
CA ARG A 433 -6.24 17.87 -13.31
C ARG A 433 -5.94 16.68 -12.39
N TRP A 434 -4.69 16.53 -11.98
CA TRP A 434 -4.29 15.50 -11.01
C TRP A 434 -4.60 15.97 -9.57
N TYR A 435 -5.88 15.98 -9.20
CA TYR A 435 -6.34 16.50 -7.90
C TYR A 435 -6.48 15.43 -6.83
N ASP A 436 -6.60 14.16 -7.23
CA ASP A 436 -6.92 13.04 -6.34
C ASP A 436 -5.68 12.31 -5.81
N THR A 437 -4.47 12.83 -6.08
CA THR A 437 -3.19 12.28 -5.61
C THR A 437 -2.47 13.28 -4.71
N GLN A 438 -1.95 12.82 -3.57
CA GLN A 438 -1.08 13.63 -2.71
C GLN A 438 0.36 13.65 -3.24
N PHE A 439 0.91 14.84 -3.43
CA PHE A 439 2.29 15.02 -3.87
C PHE A 439 3.18 15.31 -2.66
N GLN A 440 4.03 14.34 -2.32
CA GLN A 440 4.83 14.39 -1.12
C GLN A 440 6.24 14.89 -1.42
N LEU A 441 6.78 15.68 -0.49
CA LEU A 441 8.19 16.05 -0.43
C LEU A 441 8.82 15.22 0.69
N PHE A 442 9.83 14.42 0.35
CA PHE A 442 10.49 13.52 1.28
C PHE A 442 11.99 13.81 1.35
N LEU A 443 12.40 14.39 2.48
CA LEU A 443 13.80 14.69 2.79
C LEU A 443 14.42 13.50 3.53
N ASN A 444 15.20 12.70 2.82
CA ASN A 444 15.77 11.46 3.34
C ASN A 444 17.31 11.42 3.29
N ASP A 445 17.94 12.56 3.06
CA ASP A 445 19.39 12.66 3.09
C ASP A 445 19.93 12.39 4.50
N LYS A 446 21.06 11.67 4.57
CA LYS A 446 21.66 11.25 5.84
C LYS A 446 23.05 11.87 5.97
N TYR A 447 23.29 12.61 7.06
CA TYR A 447 24.57 13.26 7.35
C TYR A 447 25.80 12.32 7.28
N LEU A 448 25.61 11.03 7.58
CA LEU A 448 26.68 10.01 7.51
C LEU A 448 27.30 9.87 6.11
N TYR A 449 26.60 10.24 5.04
CA TYR A 449 27.13 10.20 3.68
C TYR A 449 28.06 11.38 3.36
N ARG A 450 28.10 12.41 4.20
CA ARG A 450 29.11 13.48 4.15
C ARG A 450 30.49 13.01 4.61
N ASN A 451 30.56 11.88 5.31
CA ASN A 451 31.82 11.30 5.79
C ASN A 451 32.79 11.02 4.62
N PRO A 452 34.01 11.58 4.64
CA PRO A 452 35.03 11.32 3.62
C PRO A 452 35.32 9.83 3.38
N ARG A 453 35.21 9.00 4.43
CA ARG A 453 35.41 7.55 4.35
C ARG A 453 34.30 6.81 3.59
N LYS A 454 33.16 7.45 3.34
CA LYS A 454 32.04 6.91 2.54
C LYS A 454 31.93 7.56 1.14
N GLY A 455 32.91 8.39 0.77
CA GLY A 455 33.02 9.01 -0.55
C GLY A 455 32.42 10.41 -0.68
N ARG A 456 32.10 11.10 0.43
CA ARG A 456 31.53 12.48 0.44
C ARG A 456 30.30 12.66 -0.46
N ARG A 457 29.39 11.69 -0.46
CA ARG A 457 28.21 11.68 -1.33
C ARG A 457 26.99 12.38 -0.73
N GLY A 458 26.99 12.65 0.58
CA GLY A 458 25.87 13.27 1.30
C GLY A 458 25.97 14.78 1.43
N VAL A 459 24.82 15.42 1.64
CA VAL A 459 24.68 16.90 1.71
C VAL A 459 24.13 17.43 3.03
N SER A 460 23.63 16.56 3.91
CA SER A 460 23.33 16.89 5.31
C SER A 460 24.56 16.92 6.21
#